data_AF-A0A316UZM7-F1
#
_entry.id   AF-A0A316UZM7-F1
#
_cell.length_a   1.000
_cell.length_b   1.000
_cell.length_c   1.000
_cell.angle_alpha   90.00
_cell.angle_beta   90.00
_cell.angle_gamma   90.00
#
_symmetry.space_group_name_H-M   'P 1'
#
loop_
_entity.id
_entity.type
_entity.pdbx_description
1 polymer ?
#
loop_
_entity_poly.entity_id
_entity_poly.type
_entity_poly.pdbx_seq_one_letter_code
_entity_poly.pdbx_strand_id
1 'polypeptide(L)'
;MTYQLCDLAWHKALGGSEAEAGEVQGLMGEAIRLAAEARKEHCEKTGRRALVSLSLGPYGAALANGAEYTGDYPSAVDLADFHAHRLRQAMTSLCFDSDVDLVAFETIPRLDEAQAILHALEAVAREQKAERKLPAAYISFVFPPEADGQLPGNGGKHGVKDVVSLVANQQHSKWPIAGLGVNCTKMFILEKVMRQLSEIDSSAGSKHLHLFVSPNPPCFPSSHSL
;
A
#
# COMPACT_ATOMS: atom_id res chain seq x y z
N MET A 1 1.39 3.04 11.06
CA MET A 1 0.37 4.03 11.49
C MET A 1 0.05 5.08 10.42
N THR A 2 0.48 4.91 9.17
CA THR A 2 0.35 5.93 8.11
C THR A 2 -0.73 5.58 7.08
N TYR A 3 -1.38 4.41 7.23
CA TYR A 3 -2.37 3.84 6.30
C TYR A 3 -3.44 4.85 5.86
N GLN A 4 -4.07 5.54 6.80
CA GLN A 4 -5.09 6.57 6.54
C GLN A 4 -4.55 8.01 6.67
N LEU A 5 -3.26 8.20 6.97
CA LEU A 5 -2.72 9.52 7.24
C LEU A 5 -2.58 10.30 5.92
N CYS A 6 -3.54 11.20 5.69
CA CYS A 6 -3.59 12.15 4.57
C CYS A 6 -4.53 13.32 4.90
N ASP A 7 -4.41 14.41 4.16
CA ASP A 7 -5.20 15.63 4.38
C ASP A 7 -6.72 15.38 4.29
N LEU A 8 -7.15 14.51 3.38
CA LEU A 8 -8.56 14.15 3.23
C LEU A 8 -9.13 13.46 4.48
N ALA A 9 -8.42 12.47 5.01
CA ALA A 9 -8.85 11.76 6.20
C ALA A 9 -8.81 12.67 7.43
N TRP A 10 -7.79 13.53 7.52
CA TRP A 10 -7.65 14.49 8.61
C TRP A 10 -8.78 15.51 8.62
N HIS A 11 -9.07 16.14 7.48
CA HIS A 11 -10.18 17.07 7.31
C HIS A 11 -11.52 16.44 7.71
N LYS A 12 -11.76 15.18 7.33
CA LYS A 12 -12.95 14.44 7.77
C LYS A 12 -12.98 14.20 9.29
N ALA A 13 -11.87 13.83 9.89
CA ALA A 13 -11.76 13.61 11.33
C ALA A 13 -12.04 14.89 12.14
N LEU A 14 -11.68 16.06 11.60
CA LEU A 14 -11.97 17.38 12.17
C LEU A 14 -13.38 17.92 11.86
N GLY A 15 -14.29 17.09 11.34
CA GLY A 15 -15.65 17.50 11.02
C GLY A 15 -15.76 18.49 9.85
N GLY A 16 -14.78 18.48 8.94
CA GLY A 16 -14.74 19.38 7.78
C GLY A 16 -13.97 20.68 8.01
N SER A 17 -13.21 20.78 9.10
CA SER A 17 -12.27 21.88 9.30
C SER A 17 -10.97 21.60 8.56
N GLU A 18 -10.36 22.65 8.00
CA GLU A 18 -9.02 22.53 7.41
C GLU A 18 -7.99 22.16 8.47
N ALA A 19 -7.09 21.25 8.10
CA ALA A 19 -5.90 20.97 8.89
C ALA A 19 -5.05 22.24 8.98
N GLU A 20 -4.31 22.42 10.09
CA GLU A 20 -3.24 23.41 10.05
C GLU A 20 -2.20 23.03 9.00
N ALA A 21 -1.64 24.03 8.32
CA ALA A 21 -0.67 23.81 7.25
C ALA A 21 0.52 23.00 7.78
N GLY A 22 0.73 21.81 7.20
CA GLY A 22 1.83 20.91 7.58
C GLY A 22 1.54 19.99 8.77
N GLU A 23 0.33 20.00 9.35
CA GLU A 23 -0.01 19.11 10.48
C GLU A 23 0.09 17.62 10.11
N VAL A 24 -0.55 17.22 9.01
CA VAL A 24 -0.48 15.85 8.48
C VAL A 24 0.96 15.46 8.12
N GLN A 25 1.73 16.40 7.55
CA GLN A 25 3.14 16.20 7.26
C GLN A 25 3.96 15.97 8.53
N GLY A 26 3.72 16.74 9.59
CA GLY A 26 4.36 16.57 10.89
C GLY A 26 4.06 15.21 11.51
N LEU A 27 2.80 14.78 11.49
CA LEU A 27 2.38 13.46 11.96
C LEU A 27 2.99 12.32 11.13
N MET A 28 3.13 12.51 9.83
CA MET A 28 3.78 11.55 8.94
C MET A 28 5.26 11.41 9.31
N GLY A 29 5.95 12.52 9.51
CA GLY A 29 7.35 12.52 9.96
C GLY A 29 7.53 11.84 11.32
N GLU A 30 6.64 12.13 12.25
CA GLU A 30 6.65 11.54 13.59
C GLU A 30 6.39 10.03 13.58
N ALA A 31 5.44 9.55 12.77
CA ALA A 31 5.18 8.13 12.61
C ALA A 31 6.41 7.37 12.07
N ILE A 32 7.15 7.97 11.13
CA ILE A 32 8.39 7.40 10.60
C ILE A 32 9.48 7.40 11.69
N ARG A 33 9.65 8.49 12.44
CA ARG A 33 10.61 8.60 13.54
C ARG A 33 10.38 7.53 14.61
N LEU A 34 9.13 7.36 15.05
CA LEU A 34 8.76 6.36 16.05
C LEU A 34 9.03 4.94 15.56
N ALA A 35 8.76 4.63 14.28
CA ALA A 35 9.08 3.33 13.71
C ALA A 35 10.60 3.08 13.65
N ALA A 36 11.39 4.10 13.31
CA ALA A 36 12.84 4.03 13.32
C ALA A 36 13.41 3.77 14.73
N GLU A 37 12.87 4.44 15.75
CA GLU A 37 13.26 4.24 17.15
C GLU A 37 12.91 2.84 17.65
N ALA A 38 11.70 2.37 17.36
CA ALA A 38 11.28 1.01 17.69
C ALA A 38 12.17 -0.05 17.00
N ARG A 39 12.55 0.18 15.74
CA ARG A 39 13.51 -0.67 15.01
C ARG A 39 14.86 -0.69 15.72
N LYS A 40 15.40 0.48 16.08
CA LYS A 40 16.69 0.59 16.77
C LYS A 40 16.68 -0.19 18.09
N GLU A 41 15.67 0.06 18.92
CA GLU A 41 15.50 -0.62 20.21
C GLU A 41 15.38 -2.15 20.04
N HIS A 42 14.61 -2.61 19.05
CA HIS A 42 14.47 -4.04 18.75
C HIS A 42 15.79 -4.67 18.33
N CYS A 43 16.54 -4.02 17.42
CA CYS A 43 17.85 -4.48 16.96
C CYS A 43 18.85 -4.55 18.12
N GLU A 44 18.89 -3.53 18.98
CA GLU A 44 19.77 -3.50 20.15
C GLU A 44 19.44 -4.60 21.17
N LYS A 45 18.15 -4.86 21.42
CA LYS A 45 17.70 -5.88 22.38
C LYS A 45 17.89 -7.31 21.89
N THR A 46 17.71 -7.56 20.59
CA THR A 46 17.61 -8.93 20.05
C THR A 46 18.79 -9.34 19.18
N GLY A 47 19.60 -8.38 18.71
CA GLY A 47 20.62 -8.59 17.68
C GLY A 47 20.04 -8.93 16.29
N ARG A 48 18.71 -8.90 16.12
CA ARG A 48 18.04 -9.24 14.86
C ARG A 48 17.73 -7.98 14.09
N ARG A 49 18.05 -7.98 12.79
CA ARG A 49 17.66 -6.89 11.88
C ARG A 49 16.13 -6.88 11.70
N ALA A 50 15.53 -5.71 11.87
CA ALA A 50 14.14 -5.43 11.50
C ALA A 50 14.08 -4.42 10.34
N LEU A 51 13.01 -4.49 9.56
CA LEU A 51 12.73 -3.55 8.46
C LEU A 51 11.57 -2.64 8.86
N VAL A 52 11.56 -1.41 8.35
CA VAL A 52 10.45 -0.46 8.50
C VAL A 52 9.82 -0.22 7.13
N SER A 53 8.49 -0.39 7.08
CA SER A 53 7.70 -0.15 5.88
C SER A 53 6.77 1.04 6.10
N LEU A 54 6.81 2.02 5.20
CA LEU A 54 5.81 3.08 5.14
C LEU A 54 4.52 2.51 4.54
N SER A 55 3.43 2.51 5.30
CA SER A 55 2.14 2.00 4.83
C SER A 55 1.24 3.13 4.32
N LEU A 56 0.73 3.00 3.10
CA LEU A 56 -0.16 3.95 2.44
C LEU A 56 -1.39 3.19 1.93
N GLY A 57 -2.56 3.48 2.48
CA GLY A 57 -3.82 2.87 2.06
C GLY A 57 -4.39 3.47 0.77
N PRO A 58 -5.44 2.85 0.21
CA PRO A 58 -6.14 3.37 -0.96
C PRO A 58 -6.88 4.67 -0.62
N TYR A 59 -7.31 5.38 -1.65
CA TYR A 59 -8.21 6.53 -1.52
C TYR A 59 -9.47 6.19 -0.73
N GLY A 60 -10.04 4.99 -0.94
CA GLY A 60 -11.20 4.50 -0.20
C GLY A 60 -11.02 4.52 1.33
N ALA A 61 -9.81 4.23 1.83
CA ALA A 61 -9.53 4.24 3.26
C ALA A 61 -9.58 5.66 3.85
N ALA A 62 -9.20 6.67 3.06
CA ALA A 62 -9.29 8.07 3.45
C ALA A 62 -10.75 8.57 3.52
N LEU A 63 -11.69 7.86 2.89
CA LEU A 63 -13.10 8.20 2.96
C LEU A 63 -13.76 7.76 4.27
N ALA A 64 -13.16 6.82 5.01
CA ALA A 64 -13.64 6.27 6.27
C ALA A 64 -15.08 5.71 6.19
N ASN A 65 -15.43 5.11 5.05
CA ASN A 65 -16.76 4.55 4.77
C ASN A 65 -16.71 3.08 4.33
N GLY A 66 -15.56 2.41 4.44
CA GLY A 66 -15.37 1.01 4.02
C GLY A 66 -15.05 0.84 2.53
N ALA A 67 -14.91 1.92 1.76
CA ALA A 67 -14.65 1.84 0.33
C ALA A 67 -13.28 1.26 -0.03
N GLU A 68 -12.39 1.06 0.94
CA GLU A 68 -11.14 0.29 0.78
C GLU A 68 -11.39 -1.18 0.43
N TYR A 69 -12.57 -1.74 0.72
CA TYR A 69 -12.95 -3.12 0.38
C TYR A 69 -13.88 -3.23 -0.82
N THR A 70 -14.48 -2.12 -1.26
CA THR A 70 -15.44 -2.12 -2.37
C THR A 70 -14.90 -1.41 -3.62
N GLY A 71 -13.92 -0.50 -3.45
CA GLY A 71 -13.49 0.39 -4.51
C GLY A 71 -14.54 1.44 -4.93
N ASP A 72 -15.59 1.62 -4.13
CA ASP A 72 -16.73 2.49 -4.45
C ASP A 72 -16.40 3.97 -4.16
N TYR A 73 -15.65 4.57 -5.09
CA TYR A 73 -15.35 6.00 -5.13
C TYR A 73 -15.26 6.51 -6.57
N PRO A 74 -15.50 7.81 -6.81
CA PRO A 74 -15.58 8.36 -8.16
C PRO A 74 -14.29 8.17 -8.97
N SER A 75 -14.43 7.86 -10.26
CA SER A 75 -13.30 7.79 -11.20
C SER A 75 -12.70 9.16 -11.55
N ALA A 76 -13.41 10.25 -11.26
CA ALA A 76 -12.97 11.61 -11.53
C ALA A 76 -11.92 12.13 -10.52
N VAL A 77 -11.66 11.38 -9.43
CA VAL A 77 -10.63 11.72 -8.45
C VAL A 77 -9.25 11.58 -9.10
N ASP A 78 -8.38 12.56 -8.90
CA ASP A 78 -6.96 12.44 -9.28
C ASP A 78 -6.22 11.57 -8.26
N LEU A 79 -6.29 10.25 -8.48
CA LEU A 79 -5.64 9.26 -7.62
C LEU A 79 -4.11 9.37 -7.69
N ALA A 80 -3.54 9.83 -8.80
CA ALA A 80 -2.10 9.94 -8.95
C ALA A 80 -1.58 11.10 -8.10
N ASP A 81 -2.25 12.26 -8.14
CA ASP A 81 -1.91 13.38 -7.27
C ASP A 81 -2.13 13.03 -5.78
N PHE A 82 -3.23 12.35 -5.45
CA PHE A 82 -3.49 11.88 -4.09
C PHE A 82 -2.33 11.04 -3.51
N HIS A 83 -1.84 10.05 -4.27
CA HIS A 83 -0.74 9.20 -3.81
C HIS A 83 0.62 9.94 -3.86
N ALA A 84 0.85 10.79 -4.86
CA ALA A 84 2.07 11.56 -4.99
C ALA A 84 2.23 12.56 -3.83
N HIS A 85 1.15 13.23 -3.44
CA HIS A 85 1.15 14.17 -2.32
C HIS A 85 1.54 13.49 -1.01
N ARG A 86 0.99 12.31 -0.72
CA ARG A 86 1.33 11.53 0.49
C ARG A 86 2.78 11.07 0.50
N LEU A 87 3.31 10.65 -0.65
CA LEU A 87 4.73 10.34 -0.81
C LEU A 87 5.60 11.57 -0.51
N ARG A 88 5.26 12.73 -1.07
CA ARG A 88 5.99 13.99 -0.82
C ARG A 88 5.98 14.36 0.66
N GLN A 89 4.82 14.24 1.33
CA GLN A 89 4.70 14.47 2.77
C GLN A 89 5.65 13.55 3.56
N ALA A 90 5.64 12.25 3.27
CA ALA A 90 6.52 11.28 3.94
C ALA A 90 8.01 11.57 3.69
N MET A 91 8.35 11.95 2.45
CA MET A 91 9.70 12.27 2.02
C MET A 91 10.26 13.56 2.63
N THR A 92 9.45 14.36 3.33
CA THR A 92 9.96 15.50 4.11
C THR A 92 10.61 15.08 5.42
N SER A 93 10.35 13.86 5.90
CA SER A 93 10.96 13.32 7.11
C SER A 93 12.45 13.10 6.92
N LEU A 94 13.26 13.57 7.89
CA LEU A 94 14.71 13.33 7.92
C LEU A 94 15.06 11.85 8.05
N CYS A 95 14.14 11.04 8.59
CA CYS A 95 14.30 9.59 8.73
C CYS A 95 13.86 8.82 7.48
N PHE A 96 13.26 9.45 6.47
CA PHE A 96 12.70 8.72 5.34
C PHE A 96 13.78 7.92 4.60
N ASP A 97 14.88 8.56 4.21
CA ASP A 97 15.90 7.95 3.35
C ASP A 97 16.73 6.87 4.08
N SER A 98 16.92 7.04 5.39
CA SER A 98 17.74 6.16 6.22
C SER A 98 16.95 5.04 6.89
N ASP A 99 15.68 5.27 7.19
CA ASP A 99 14.91 4.40 8.06
C ASP A 99 13.74 3.73 7.37
N VAL A 100 13.21 4.24 6.25
CA VAL A 100 12.18 3.54 5.48
C VAL A 100 12.86 2.56 4.54
N ASP A 101 12.65 1.26 4.74
CA ASP A 101 13.19 0.20 3.89
C ASP A 101 12.27 -0.09 2.69
N LEU A 102 10.95 0.03 2.88
CA LEU A 102 9.92 -0.27 1.89
C LEU A 102 8.77 0.75 1.93
N VAL A 103 8.09 0.93 0.80
CA VAL A 103 6.78 1.59 0.73
C VAL A 103 5.72 0.58 0.36
N ALA A 104 4.75 0.39 1.24
CA ALA A 104 3.62 -0.50 1.07
C ALA A 104 2.39 0.30 0.66
N PHE A 105 1.95 0.16 -0.59
CA PHE A 105 0.60 0.55 -0.98
C PHE A 105 -0.32 -0.62 -0.71
N GLU A 106 -1.04 -0.61 0.40
CA GLU A 106 -1.73 -1.80 0.90
C GLU A 106 -3.26 -1.69 0.82
N THR A 107 -3.92 -2.84 0.63
CA THR A 107 -5.38 -2.93 0.50
C THR A 107 -5.92 -2.20 -0.74
N ILE A 108 -5.23 -2.28 -1.88
CA ILE A 108 -5.66 -1.61 -3.11
C ILE A 108 -6.81 -2.40 -3.76
N PRO A 109 -8.03 -1.82 -3.89
CA PRO A 109 -9.21 -2.54 -4.37
C PRO A 109 -9.45 -2.37 -5.87
N ARG A 110 -8.64 -1.56 -6.57
CA ARG A 110 -8.84 -1.18 -7.97
C ARG A 110 -7.55 -1.21 -8.78
N LEU A 111 -7.66 -1.65 -10.03
CA LEU A 111 -6.53 -1.67 -10.96
C LEU A 111 -6.12 -0.27 -11.44
N ASP A 112 -7.09 0.64 -11.66
CA ASP A 112 -6.80 2.02 -12.08
C ASP A 112 -6.12 2.83 -10.97
N GLU A 113 -6.45 2.56 -9.70
CA GLU A 113 -5.71 3.11 -8.57
C GLU A 113 -4.27 2.57 -8.50
N ALA A 114 -4.06 1.27 -8.71
CA ALA A 114 -2.71 0.72 -8.78
C ALA A 114 -1.89 1.34 -9.91
N GLN A 115 -2.51 1.59 -11.07
CA GLN A 115 -1.87 2.33 -12.17
C GLN A 115 -1.55 3.77 -11.76
N ALA A 116 -2.45 4.44 -11.04
CA ALA A 116 -2.23 5.79 -10.54
C ALA A 116 -1.09 5.86 -9.50
N ILE A 117 -0.97 4.85 -8.62
CA ILE A 117 0.17 4.70 -7.69
C ILE A 117 1.49 4.63 -8.45
N LEU A 118 1.56 3.83 -9.53
CA LEU A 118 2.77 3.73 -10.35
C LEU A 118 3.11 5.06 -11.03
N HIS A 119 2.11 5.80 -11.51
CA HIS A 119 2.31 7.15 -12.04
C HIS A 119 2.80 8.14 -10.97
N ALA A 120 2.25 8.06 -9.76
CA ALA A 120 2.66 8.88 -8.62
C ALA A 120 4.14 8.64 -8.26
N LEU A 121 4.53 7.36 -8.13
CA LEU A 121 5.91 6.96 -7.84
C LEU A 121 6.88 7.48 -8.91
N GLU A 122 6.52 7.33 -10.18
CA GLU A 122 7.35 7.78 -11.30
C GLU A 122 7.44 9.33 -11.34
N ALA A 123 6.35 10.05 -11.09
CA ALA A 123 6.35 11.51 -11.02
C ALA A 123 7.24 12.01 -9.88
N VAL A 124 7.05 11.48 -8.66
CA VAL A 124 7.85 11.85 -7.50
C VAL A 124 9.33 11.50 -7.69
N ALA A 125 9.65 10.34 -8.30
CA ALA A 125 11.02 9.96 -8.59
C ALA A 125 11.70 10.91 -9.59
N ARG A 126 10.98 11.48 -10.55
CA ARG A 126 11.50 12.48 -11.50
C ARG A 126 11.76 13.83 -10.86
N GLU A 127 11.01 14.18 -9.82
CA GLU A 127 11.21 15.41 -9.04
C GLU A 127 12.48 15.35 -8.17
N GLN A 128 12.97 14.14 -7.85
CA GLN A 128 14.14 13.99 -7.00
C GLN A 128 15.45 14.31 -7.72
N LYS A 129 16.38 14.92 -6.99
CA LYS A 129 17.78 15.04 -7.42
C LYS A 129 18.43 13.65 -7.45
N ALA A 130 19.41 13.47 -8.33
CA ALA A 130 20.01 12.18 -8.69
C ALA A 130 20.68 11.35 -7.57
N GLU A 131 20.65 11.80 -6.31
CA GLU A 131 21.39 11.21 -5.18
C GLU A 131 20.48 10.63 -4.08
N ARG A 132 19.16 10.88 -4.13
CA ARG A 132 18.25 10.38 -3.09
C ARG A 132 17.98 8.89 -3.28
N LYS A 133 18.30 8.08 -2.26
CA LYS A 133 17.98 6.65 -2.25
C LYS A 133 16.48 6.46 -2.01
N LEU A 134 15.76 5.96 -3.00
CA LEU A 134 14.34 5.66 -2.88
C LEU A 134 14.13 4.23 -2.33
N PRO A 135 13.32 4.06 -1.27
CA PRO A 135 12.93 2.73 -0.78
C PRO A 135 12.10 1.99 -1.83
N ALA A 136 12.25 0.68 -1.94
CA ALA A 136 11.48 -0.07 -2.92
C ALA A 136 9.99 -0.12 -2.54
N ALA A 137 9.11 0.01 -3.52
CA ALA A 137 7.66 -0.02 -3.32
C ALA A 137 7.07 -1.38 -3.68
N TYR A 138 6.01 -1.80 -2.99
CA TYR A 138 5.14 -2.89 -3.42
C TYR A 138 3.68 -2.47 -3.35
N ILE A 139 2.85 -3.08 -4.19
CA ILE A 139 1.40 -2.85 -4.21
C ILE A 139 0.72 -4.14 -3.75
N SER A 140 0.00 -4.07 -2.64
CA SER A 140 -0.77 -5.17 -2.09
C SER A 140 -2.26 -4.96 -2.33
N PHE A 141 -2.88 -6.00 -2.87
CA PHE A 141 -4.27 -5.98 -3.32
C PHE A 141 -5.17 -6.72 -2.33
N VAL A 142 -6.45 -6.34 -2.35
CA VAL A 142 -7.50 -7.03 -1.57
C VAL A 142 -8.44 -7.78 -2.51
N PHE A 143 -8.70 -9.05 -2.17
CA PHE A 143 -9.60 -9.93 -2.90
C PHE A 143 -10.69 -10.42 -1.94
N PRO A 144 -11.82 -9.69 -1.80
CA PRO A 144 -12.85 -10.09 -0.88
C PRO A 144 -13.59 -11.34 -1.39
N PRO A 145 -14.19 -12.16 -0.50
CA PRO A 145 -14.83 -13.41 -0.88
C PRO A 145 -15.90 -13.28 -1.97
N GLU A 146 -16.70 -12.22 -1.91
CA GLU A 146 -17.76 -11.89 -2.85
C GLU A 146 -17.26 -11.55 -4.26
N ALA A 147 -15.97 -11.22 -4.41
CA ALA A 147 -15.36 -10.93 -5.70
C ALA A 147 -14.70 -12.17 -6.35
N ASP A 148 -14.72 -13.34 -5.70
CA ASP A 148 -14.26 -14.63 -6.24
C ASP A 148 -12.85 -14.62 -6.90
N GLY A 149 -11.91 -13.88 -6.31
CA GLY A 149 -10.55 -13.73 -6.86
C GLY A 149 -10.39 -12.57 -7.88
N GLN A 150 -11.40 -11.72 -7.98
CA GLN A 150 -11.35 -10.43 -8.66
C GLN A 150 -11.13 -9.30 -7.66
N LEU A 151 -10.64 -8.18 -8.16
CA LEU A 151 -10.64 -6.91 -7.44
C LEU A 151 -12.08 -6.41 -7.28
N PRO A 152 -12.48 -5.90 -6.12
CA PRO A 152 -13.87 -5.52 -5.86
C PRO A 152 -14.30 -4.24 -6.60
N GLY A 153 -13.36 -3.32 -6.86
CA GLY A 153 -13.65 -2.04 -7.49
C GLY A 153 -13.94 -2.12 -8.99
N ASN A 154 -14.62 -1.08 -9.51
CA ASN A 154 -14.99 -0.95 -10.93
C ASN A 154 -15.78 -2.14 -11.50
N GLY A 155 -16.57 -2.81 -10.65
CA GLY A 155 -17.49 -3.88 -11.04
C GLY A 155 -16.82 -5.24 -11.29
N GLY A 156 -15.71 -5.56 -10.61
CA GLY A 156 -15.14 -6.92 -10.65
C GLY A 156 -14.39 -7.26 -11.94
N LYS A 157 -14.01 -6.28 -12.76
CA LYS A 157 -13.50 -6.55 -14.12
C LYS A 157 -12.07 -7.09 -14.19
N HIS A 158 -11.30 -6.95 -13.12
CA HIS A 158 -9.87 -7.29 -13.10
C HIS A 158 -9.57 -8.30 -11.99
N GLY A 159 -8.68 -9.25 -12.24
CA GLY A 159 -8.28 -10.27 -11.30
C GLY A 159 -6.77 -10.38 -11.12
N VAL A 160 -6.32 -11.51 -10.59
CA VAL A 160 -4.90 -11.78 -10.27
C VAL A 160 -3.99 -11.61 -11.48
N LYS A 161 -4.41 -12.03 -12.67
CA LYS A 161 -3.63 -11.90 -13.91
C LYS A 161 -3.34 -10.45 -14.28
N ASP A 162 -4.33 -9.57 -14.12
CA ASP A 162 -4.20 -8.16 -14.48
C ASP A 162 -3.22 -7.44 -13.56
N VAL A 163 -3.31 -7.70 -12.24
CA VAL A 163 -2.41 -7.07 -11.26
C VAL A 163 -0.97 -7.57 -11.40
N VAL A 164 -0.76 -8.85 -11.70
CA VAL A 164 0.58 -9.39 -11.99
C VAL A 164 1.15 -8.74 -13.24
N SER A 165 0.34 -8.67 -14.31
CA SER A 165 0.77 -8.06 -15.57
C SER A 165 1.13 -6.59 -15.39
N LEU A 166 0.34 -5.84 -14.60
CA LEU A 166 0.61 -4.44 -14.31
C LEU A 166 1.96 -4.25 -13.60
N VAL A 167 2.24 -5.01 -12.54
CA VAL A 167 3.46 -4.87 -11.72
C VAL A 167 4.69 -5.43 -12.44
N ALA A 168 4.56 -6.53 -13.17
CA ALA A 168 5.68 -7.13 -13.91
C ALA A 168 6.23 -6.22 -15.02
N ASN A 169 5.42 -5.30 -15.54
CA ASN A 169 5.81 -4.34 -16.56
C ASN A 169 6.57 -3.11 -16.02
N GLN A 170 6.89 -3.06 -14.72
CA GLN A 170 7.53 -1.89 -14.08
C GLN A 170 9.06 -1.98 -13.99
N GLN A 171 9.70 -2.80 -14.83
CA GLN A 171 11.14 -3.08 -14.78
C GLN A 171 12.05 -1.86 -15.00
N HIS A 172 11.51 -0.82 -15.64
CA HIS A 172 12.21 0.42 -15.96
C HIS A 172 11.71 1.63 -15.16
N SER A 173 10.87 1.42 -14.13
CA SER A 173 10.44 2.53 -13.27
C SER A 173 11.64 3.16 -12.57
N LYS A 174 11.63 4.50 -12.48
CA LYS A 174 12.65 5.24 -11.73
C LYS A 174 12.53 4.99 -10.23
N TRP A 175 11.32 4.74 -9.74
CA TRP A 175 11.10 4.27 -8.38
C TRP A 175 11.22 2.74 -8.36
N PRO A 176 12.09 2.13 -7.52
CA PRO A 176 12.24 0.68 -7.51
C PRO A 176 10.95 -0.03 -7.09
N ILE A 177 10.46 -0.96 -7.92
CA ILE A 177 9.28 -1.79 -7.59
C ILE A 177 9.76 -3.17 -7.13
N ALA A 178 9.49 -3.51 -5.88
CA ALA A 178 9.87 -4.78 -5.25
C ALA A 178 8.93 -5.94 -5.63
N GLY A 179 7.66 -5.65 -5.88
CA GLY A 179 6.68 -6.66 -6.27
C GLY A 179 5.25 -6.33 -5.90
N LEU A 180 4.47 -7.38 -5.68
CA LEU A 180 3.04 -7.30 -5.40
C LEU A 180 2.71 -8.06 -4.12
N GLY A 181 1.56 -7.76 -3.54
CA GLY A 181 1.09 -8.44 -2.34
C GLY A 181 -0.39 -8.76 -2.35
N VAL A 182 -0.77 -9.57 -1.37
CA VAL A 182 -2.16 -9.86 -1.02
C VAL A 182 -2.32 -9.62 0.48
N ASN A 183 -3.21 -8.72 0.85
CA ASN A 183 -3.48 -8.41 2.25
C ASN A 183 -4.98 -8.24 2.50
N CYS A 184 -5.37 -8.27 3.78
CA CYS A 184 -6.76 -8.12 4.22
C CYS A 184 -7.76 -9.05 3.53
N THR A 185 -7.29 -10.19 3.04
CA THR A 185 -8.06 -11.21 2.34
C THR A 185 -8.29 -12.40 3.29
N LYS A 186 -9.48 -13.00 3.28
CA LYS A 186 -9.78 -14.17 4.12
C LYS A 186 -8.93 -15.37 3.69
N MET A 187 -8.47 -16.17 4.65
CA MET A 187 -7.56 -17.30 4.41
C MET A 187 -8.04 -18.29 3.34
N PHE A 188 -9.35 -18.58 3.26
CA PHE A 188 -9.87 -19.51 2.27
C PHE A 188 -9.84 -18.96 0.83
N ILE A 189 -9.83 -17.64 0.65
CA ILE A 189 -9.64 -17.00 -0.66
C ILE A 189 -8.16 -16.96 -1.02
N LEU A 190 -7.28 -16.82 -0.02
CA LEU A 190 -5.85 -16.75 -0.22
C LEU A 190 -5.32 -17.96 -0.99
N GLU A 191 -5.78 -19.17 -0.69
CA GLU A 191 -5.36 -20.38 -1.40
C GLU A 191 -5.64 -20.28 -2.90
N LYS A 192 -6.83 -19.81 -3.30
CA LYS A 192 -7.20 -19.62 -4.71
C LYS A 192 -6.30 -18.58 -5.39
N VAL A 193 -6.07 -17.45 -4.72
CA VAL A 193 -5.21 -16.37 -5.23
C VAL A 193 -3.76 -16.85 -5.38
N MET A 194 -3.24 -17.60 -4.40
CA MET A 194 -1.88 -18.16 -4.45
C MET A 194 -1.72 -19.16 -5.59
N ARG A 195 -2.70 -20.03 -5.84
CA ARG A 195 -2.68 -20.96 -6.99
C ARG A 195 -2.59 -20.20 -8.32
N GLN A 196 -3.39 -19.16 -8.49
CA GLN A 196 -3.36 -18.32 -9.69
C GLN A 196 -2.01 -17.61 -9.87
N LEU A 197 -1.39 -17.12 -8.79
CA LEU A 197 -0.06 -16.51 -8.85
C LEU A 197 1.02 -17.51 -9.26
N SER A 198 1.02 -18.73 -8.71
CA SER A 198 1.99 -19.78 -9.06
C SER A 198 1.90 -20.24 -10.52
N GLU A 199 0.68 -20.29 -11.07
CA GLU A 199 0.46 -20.60 -12.50
C GLU A 199 1.06 -19.54 -13.42
N ILE A 200 0.96 -18.26 -13.04
CA ILE A 200 1.50 -17.14 -13.82
C ILE A 200 3.03 -17.13 -13.75
N ASP A 201 3.63 -17.32 -12.57
CA ASP A 201 5.07 -17.35 -12.36
C ASP A 201 5.77 -18.43 -13.22
N SER A 202 5.14 -19.62 -13.31
CA SER A 202 5.62 -20.73 -14.13
C SER A 202 5.69 -20.42 -15.64
N SER A 203 5.03 -19.34 -16.10
CA SER A 203 4.94 -18.94 -17.50
C SER A 203 5.78 -17.69 -17.85
N ALA A 204 6.29 -16.96 -16.85
CA ALA A 204 6.95 -15.68 -17.04
C ALA A 204 8.47 -15.79 -16.80
N GLY A 205 9.26 -15.75 -17.88
CA GLY A 205 10.73 -15.77 -17.82
C GLY A 205 11.38 -14.45 -17.34
N SER A 206 10.87 -13.81 -16.28
CA SER A 206 11.26 -12.47 -15.85
C SER A 206 11.91 -12.39 -14.46
N LYS A 207 12.55 -11.23 -14.18
CA LYS A 207 13.16 -10.87 -12.87
C LYS A 207 12.25 -11.26 -11.69
N HIS A 208 12.85 -11.77 -10.62
CA HIS A 208 12.16 -12.14 -9.38
C HIS A 208 11.42 -10.94 -8.77
N LEU A 209 10.09 -10.92 -8.89
CA LEU A 209 9.22 -10.09 -8.06
C LEU A 209 9.05 -10.78 -6.71
N HIS A 210 9.04 -10.00 -5.64
CA HIS A 210 8.69 -10.52 -4.33
C HIS A 210 7.17 -10.52 -4.15
N LEU A 211 6.67 -11.60 -3.55
CA LEU A 211 5.28 -11.73 -3.14
C LEU A 211 5.15 -11.43 -1.64
N PHE A 212 4.35 -10.42 -1.29
CA PHE A 212 4.08 -10.02 0.09
C PHE A 212 2.69 -10.53 0.52
N VAL A 213 2.60 -11.33 1.60
CA VAL A 213 1.33 -11.95 2.00
C VAL A 213 1.02 -11.65 3.46
N SER A 214 -0.10 -10.98 3.72
CA SER A 214 -0.56 -10.62 5.07
C SER A 214 -2.10 -10.76 5.19
N PRO A 215 -2.61 -12.00 5.33
CA PRO A 215 -4.04 -12.26 5.39
C PRO A 215 -4.64 -11.91 6.75
N ASN A 216 -5.97 -11.76 6.78
CA ASN A 216 -6.67 -11.59 8.06
C ASN A 216 -6.54 -12.86 8.90
N PRO A 217 -6.38 -12.74 10.24
CA PRO A 217 -6.43 -13.89 11.12
C PRO A 217 -7.78 -14.62 10.95
N PRO A 218 -7.82 -15.94 11.16
CA PRO A 218 -9.08 -16.67 11.13
C PRO A 218 -10.05 -16.06 12.15
N CYS A 219 -11.26 -15.73 11.72
CA CYS A 219 -12.34 -15.36 12.62
C CYS A 219 -12.71 -16.61 13.43
N PHE A 220 -12.30 -16.67 14.70
CA PHE A 220 -12.86 -17.66 15.61
C PHE A 220 -14.31 -17.26 15.91
N PRO A 221 -15.28 -18.19 15.81
CA PRO A 221 -16.64 -17.89 16.25
C PRO A 221 -16.60 -17.45 17.71
N SER A 222 -17.21 -16.30 18.01
CA SER A 222 -17.37 -15.82 19.38
C SER A 222 -18.09 -16.88 20.20
N SER A 223 -17.49 -17.31 21.31
CA SER A 223 -18.04 -18.29 22.26
C SER A 223 -19.21 -17.73 23.09
N HIS A 224 -20.20 -17.12 22.42
CA HIS A 224 -21.45 -16.67 23.04
C HIS A 224 -22.63 -17.46 22.47
N SER A 225 -22.69 -18.71 22.92
CA SER A 225 -23.93 -19.46 23.07
C SER A 225 -23.63 -20.60 24.05
N LEU A 226 -23.78 -20.28 25.33
CA LEU A 226 -24.08 -21.24 26.40
C LEU A 226 -25.55 -21.07 26.75
#